data_AF-G1RGC6-F1
#
_entry.id   AF-G1RGC6-F1
#
_cell.length_a   1.000
_cell.length_b   1.000
_cell.length_c   1.000
_cell.angle_alpha   90.00
_cell.angle_beta   90.00
_cell.angle_gamma   90.00
#
_symmetry.space_group_name_H-M   'P 1'
#
loop_
_entity.id
_entity.type
_entity.pdbx_description
1 polymer ?
#
loop_
_entity_poly.entity_id
_entity_poly.type
_entity_poly.pdbx_seq_one_letter_code
_entity_poly.pdbx_strand_id
1 'polypeptide(L)' 'MYIPLDPDYDADCPNVTAPVCASNGRTFQNECFFCVEQREFHYRIKFEKYGKCD' A
#
# COMPACT_ATOMS: atom_id res chain seq x y z
N MET A 1 -11.44 -10.21 -16.94
CA MET A 1 -11.27 -9.25 -15.84
C MET A 1 -10.97 -10.09 -14.61
N TYR A 2 -9.69 -10.19 -14.22
CA TYR A 2 -9.24 -11.13 -13.19
C TYR A 2 -9.57 -10.54 -11.82
N ILE A 3 -10.71 -10.95 -11.27
CA ILE A 3 -11.04 -10.74 -9.86
C ILE A 3 -10.33 -11.90 -9.14
N PRO A 4 -9.31 -11.65 -8.30
CA PRO A 4 -8.72 -12.72 -7.49
C PRO A 4 -9.80 -13.28 -6.56
N LEU A 5 -9.96 -14.60 -6.58
CA LEU A 5 -11.02 -15.37 -5.91
C LEU A 5 -10.79 -15.57 -4.40
N ASP A 6 -9.77 -14.92 -3.84
CA ASP A 6 -9.34 -15.17 -2.46
C ASP A 6 -9.49 -13.90 -1.61
N PRO A 7 -10.55 -13.80 -0.78
CA PRO A 7 -10.74 -12.72 0.20
C PRO A 7 -9.76 -12.79 1.39
N ASP A 8 -8.93 -13.84 1.42
CA ASP A 8 -8.01 -14.20 2.51
C ASP A 8 -6.54 -14.13 2.04
N TYR A 9 -6.24 -13.34 1.01
CA TYR A 9 -4.85 -12.93 0.79
C TYR A 9 -4.50 -11.91 1.88
N ASP A 10 -4.32 -12.40 3.09
CA ASP A 10 -3.59 -11.71 4.14
C ASP A 10 -2.23 -11.42 3.51
N ALA A 11 -2.05 -10.18 3.07
CA ALA A 11 -0.80 -9.78 2.47
C ALA A 11 0.21 -9.78 3.59
N ASP A 12 0.92 -10.91 3.71
CA ASP A 12 2.03 -11.14 4.62
C ASP A 12 3.14 -10.15 4.28
N CYS A 13 2.96 -8.91 4.72
CA CYS A 13 3.90 -7.84 4.51
C CYS A 13 5.01 -7.99 5.54
N PRO A 14 6.28 -8.01 5.09
CA PRO A 14 7.38 -8.12 6.03
C PRO A 14 7.36 -6.89 6.94
N ASN A 15 7.67 -7.09 8.23
CA ASN A 15 7.73 -6.01 9.22
C ASN A 15 9.01 -5.18 9.07
N VAL A 16 9.28 -4.71 7.85
CA VAL A 16 10.40 -3.82 7.50
C VAL A 16 9.92 -2.39 7.60
N THR A 17 10.68 -1.55 8.30
CA THR A 17 10.43 -0.11 8.38
C THR A 17 11.09 0.59 7.20
N ALA A 18 10.32 0.83 6.13
CA ALA A 18 10.76 1.51 4.92
C ALA A 18 9.64 2.46 4.45
N PRO A 19 9.40 3.57 5.19
CA PRO A 19 8.20 4.36 5.02
C PRO A 19 8.05 4.89 3.59
N VAL A 20 6.81 4.94 3.11
CA VAL A 20 6.46 5.53 1.81
C VAL A 20 5.27 6.47 1.96
N CYS A 21 5.30 7.58 1.24
CA CYS A 21 4.21 8.53 1.16
C CYS A 21 3.38 8.27 -0.09
N ALA A 22 2.07 8.30 0.06
CA ALA A 22 1.13 8.23 -1.05
C ALA A 22 0.51 9.59 -1.35
N SER A 23 -0.04 9.72 -2.56
CA SER A 23 -0.68 10.91 -3.12
C SER A 23 -1.90 11.43 -2.35
N ASN A 24 -2.35 10.70 -1.33
CA ASN A 24 -3.42 11.11 -0.42
C ASN A 24 -2.88 11.67 0.91
N GLY A 25 -1.57 11.87 1.03
CA GLY A 25 -0.90 12.33 2.25
C GLY A 25 -0.79 11.29 3.35
N ARG A 26 -1.16 10.01 3.10
CA ARG A 26 -0.95 8.92 4.07
C ARG A 26 0.45 8.34 3.91
N THR A 27 1.11 8.14 5.04
CA THR A 27 2.38 7.41 5.10
C THR A 27 2.11 5.95 5.42
N PHE A 28 2.69 5.05 4.64
CA PHE A 28 2.65 3.62 4.86
C PHE A 28 4.00 3.14 5.39
N GLN A 29 3.99 2.08 6.20
CA GLN A 29 5.19 1.56 6.84
C GLN A 29 6.22 1.02 5.83
N ASN A 30 5.74 0.41 4.74
CA ASN A 30 6.54 -0.04 3.61
C ASN A 30 5.70 -0.15 2.34
N GLU A 31 6.38 -0.43 1.21
CA GLU A 31 5.76 -0.61 -0.11
C GLU A 31 4.69 -1.71 -0.12
N CYS A 32 4.89 -2.78 0.66
CA CYS A 32 3.90 -3.86 0.75
C CYS A 32 2.59 -3.35 1.36
N PHE A 33 2.64 -2.70 2.53
CA PHE A 33 1.45 -2.10 3.15
C PHE A 33 0.79 -1.06 2.25
N PHE A 34 1.57 -0.28 1.51
CA PHE A 34 1.04 0.63 0.49
C PHE A 34 0.30 -0.11 -0.63
N CYS A 35 0.84 -1.19 -1.17
CA CYS A 35 0.21 -1.97 -2.23
C CYS A 35 -1.11 -2.62 -1.79
N VAL A 36 -1.20 -3.07 -0.54
CA VAL A 36 -2.42 -3.65 0.03
C VAL A 36 -3.53 -2.61 0.08
N GLU A 37 -3.25 -1.48 0.72
CA GLU A 37 -4.19 -0.37 0.78
C GLU A 37 -4.50 0.20 -0.61
N GLN A 38 -3.53 0.18 -1.53
CA GLN A 38 -3.77 0.62 -2.90
C GLN A 38 -4.86 -0.22 -3.59
N ARG A 39 -4.92 -1.53 -3.32
CA ARG A 39 -6.01 -2.39 -3.82
C ARG A 39 -7.36 -2.02 -3.20
N GLU A 40 -7.41 -1.81 -1.88
CA GLU A 40 -8.61 -1.38 -1.16
C GLU A 40 -9.17 -0.04 -1.69
N PHE A 41 -8.27 0.87 -2.07
CA PHE A 41 -8.64 2.15 -2.66
C PHE A 41 -8.89 2.10 -4.17
N HIS A 42 -9.04 0.92 -4.77
CA HIS A 42 -9.19 0.75 -6.22
C HIS A 42 -8.12 1.50 -7.03
N TYR A 43 -6.86 1.44 -6.57
CA TYR A 43 -5.70 2.09 -7.18
C TYR A 43 -5.78 3.63 -7.23
N ARG A 44 -6.64 4.26 -6.42
CA ARG A 44 -6.75 5.73 -6.36
C ARG A 44 -5.57 6.38 -5.65
N ILE A 45 -4.97 5.69 -4.68
CA ILE A 45 -3.77 6.18 -3.99
C ILE A 45 -2.54 5.80 -4.82
N LYS A 46 -1.71 6.80 -5.16
CA LYS A 46 -0.49 6.61 -5.94
C LYS A 46 0.72 6.78 -5.05
N PHE A 47 1.82 6.15 -5.42
CA PHE A 47 3.09 6.41 -4.77
C PHE A 47 3.51 7.86 -5.05
N GLU A 48 3.95 8.57 -4.02
CA GLU A 48 4.43 9.94 -4.12
C GLU A 48 5.94 10.01 -3.88
N LYS A 49 6.41 9.52 -2.73
CA LYS A 49 7.85 9.50 -2.40
C LYS A 49 8.21 8.44 -1.38
N TYR A 50 9.49 8.06 -1.36
CA TYR A 50 10.08 7.32 -0.25
C TYR A 50 10.24 8.25 0.97
N GLY A 51 9.98 7.71 2.16
CA GLY A 51 9.92 8.47 3.40
C GLY A 51 8.50 8.74 3.88
N LYS A 52 8.39 9.50 4.98
CA LYS A 52 7.09 9.98 5.48
C LYS A 52 6.57 11.13 4.63
N CYS A 53 5.26 11.30 4.58
CA CYS A 53 4.64 12.53 4.10
C CYS A 53 5.01 13.70 5.04
N ASP A 54 5.04 14.92 4.50
CA ASP A 54 5.30 16.16 5.26
C ASP A 54 4.12 16.54 6.17
#